data_AF-G5DYL9-F1
#
_entry.id   AF-G5DYL9-F1
#
_cell.length_a   1.000
_cell.length_b   1.000
_cell.length_c   1.000
_cell.angle_alpha   90.00
_cell.angle_beta   90.00
_cell.angle_gamma   90.00
#
_symmetry.space_group_name_H-M   'P 1'
#
loop_
_entity.id
_entity.type
_entity.pdbx_description
1 polymer ?
#
loop_
_entity_poly.entity_id
_entity_poly.type
_entity_poly.pdbx_seq_one_letter_code
_entity_poly.pdbx_strand_id
1 'polypeptide(L)'
;WNPTQNVRTILLSVISLLNEPNTFSPANVDASVMFRKWRDSKGKDKEYAEIIRKQVSATKAEAEKDGVKVPTTLAEYCIKTKVPSSDNSSDLLYDDLYDDDIDDEDEEEEDADCYDDDDSGNEES
;
A
#
# COMPACT_ATOMS: atom_id res chain seq x y z
N TRP A 1 17.98 -0.08 -5.42
CA TRP A 1 17.70 -0.78 -6.69
C TRP A 1 18.56 -2.03 -6.74
N ASN A 2 17.98 -3.19 -7.06
CA ASN A 2 18.73 -4.43 -7.20
C ASN A 2 18.13 -5.29 -8.34
N PRO A 3 18.85 -6.29 -8.89
CA PRO A 3 18.39 -7.05 -10.05
C PRO A 3 17.13 -7.90 -9.85
N THR A 4 16.68 -8.12 -8.61
CA THR A 4 15.43 -8.86 -8.32
C THR A 4 14.19 -7.98 -8.44
N GLN A 5 14.36 -6.66 -8.48
CA GLN A 5 13.26 -5.72 -8.65
C GLN A 5 12.70 -5.77 -10.07
N ASN A 6 11.39 -5.67 -10.20
CA ASN A 6 10.70 -5.68 -11.48
C ASN A 6 9.74 -4.49 -11.59
N VAL A 7 9.21 -4.25 -12.78
CA VAL A 7 8.29 -3.11 -13.01
C VAL A 7 7.07 -3.19 -12.09
N ARG A 8 6.54 -4.39 -11.85
CA ARG A 8 5.39 -4.59 -10.96
C ARG A 8 5.68 -4.13 -9.53
N THR A 9 6.84 -4.48 -8.96
CA THR A 9 7.20 -4.07 -7.59
C THR A 9 7.40 -2.56 -7.49
N ILE A 10 7.90 -1.91 -8.54
CA ILE A 10 8.03 -0.45 -8.60
C ILE A 10 6.65 0.23 -8.63
N LEU A 11 5.72 -0.27 -9.45
CA LEU A 11 4.38 0.32 -9.54
C LEU A 11 3.63 0.20 -8.19
N LEU A 12 3.75 -0.94 -7.52
CA LEU A 12 3.17 -1.12 -6.18
C LEU A 12 3.80 -0.18 -5.15
N SER A 13 5.12 0.04 -5.21
CA SER A 13 5.78 0.98 -4.28
C SER A 13 5.37 2.43 -4.53
N VAL A 14 5.14 2.83 -5.79
CA VAL A 14 4.61 4.16 -6.12
C VAL A 14 3.19 4.34 -5.59
N ILE A 15 2.32 3.34 -5.74
CA ILE A 15 0.96 3.38 -5.18
C ILE A 15 1.01 3.49 -3.65
N SER A 16 1.90 2.75 -3.00
CA SER A 16 2.10 2.85 -1.54
C SER A 16 2.57 4.25 -1.13
N LEU A 17 3.54 4.83 -1.83
CA LEU A 17 4.05 6.18 -1.56
C LEU A 17 2.97 7.27 -1.73
N LEU A 18 2.06 7.11 -2.70
CA LEU A 18 0.95 8.06 -2.90
C LEU A 18 -0.09 7.98 -1.79
N ASN A 19 -0.29 6.81 -1.18
CA ASN A 19 -1.17 6.63 -0.02
C ASN A 19 -0.52 7.15 1.27
N GLU A 20 0.78 6.91 1.44
CA GLU A 20 1.54 7.29 2.62
C GLU A 20 2.81 8.07 2.24
N PRO A 21 2.70 9.40 2.04
CA PRO A 21 3.84 10.23 1.65
C PRO A 21 4.97 10.21 2.69
N ASN A 22 6.22 10.07 2.22
CA ASN A 22 7.39 10.19 3.08
C ASN A 22 7.61 11.65 3.50
N THR A 23 7.39 11.96 4.78
CA THR A 23 7.57 13.31 5.37
C THR A 23 8.89 13.49 6.11
N PHE A 24 9.68 12.42 6.28
CA PHE A 24 11.00 12.49 6.93
C PHE A 24 12.08 12.97 5.95
N SER A 25 11.99 12.54 4.69
CA SER A 25 12.87 12.99 3.61
C SER A 25 12.04 13.34 2.36
N PRO A 26 11.34 14.50 2.38
CA PRO A 26 10.45 14.87 1.30
C PRO A 26 11.22 15.43 0.10
N ALA A 27 10.79 15.07 -1.11
CA ALA A 27 11.30 15.70 -2.33
C ALA A 27 10.83 17.16 -2.47
N ASN A 28 9.62 17.46 -1.98
CA ASN A 28 9.07 18.81 -1.92
C ASN A 28 8.73 19.16 -0.47
N VAL A 29 9.52 20.06 0.12
CA VAL A 29 9.41 20.46 1.52
C VAL A 29 8.08 21.18 1.78
N ASP A 30 7.66 22.08 0.89
CA ASP A 30 6.42 22.86 1.07
C ASP A 30 5.19 21.94 1.06
N ALA A 31 5.12 21.01 0.10
CA ALA A 31 4.05 20.03 0.02
C ALA A 31 4.03 19.12 1.26
N SER A 32 5.20 18.74 1.79
CA SER A 32 5.30 17.96 3.02
C SER A 32 4.76 18.69 4.24
N VAL A 33 5.07 19.99 4.37
CA VAL A 33 4.53 20.84 5.45
C VAL A 33 3.02 20.99 5.31
N MET A 34 2.51 21.25 4.11
CA MET A 34 1.05 21.34 3.86
C MET A 34 0.32 20.05 4.18
N PHE A 35 0.86 18.89 3.76
CA PHE A 35 0.29 17.58 4.07
C PHE A 35 0.22 17.32 5.57
N ARG A 36 1.30 17.62 6.31
CA ARG A 36 1.33 17.47 7.77
C ARG A 36 0.30 18.36 8.46
N LYS A 37 0.20 19.64 8.07
CA LYS A 37 -0.83 20.56 8.61
C LYS A 37 -2.24 20.05 8.35
N TRP A 38 -2.53 19.60 7.13
CA TRP A 38 -3.81 19.00 6.76
C TRP A 38 -4.13 17.77 7.62
N ARG A 39 -3.17 16.86 7.78
CA ARG A 39 -3.32 15.63 8.58
C ARG A 39 -3.51 15.94 10.07
N ASP A 40 -2.62 16.74 10.65
CA ASP A 40 -2.59 17.05 12.08
C ASP A 40 -3.82 17.87 12.51
N SER A 41 -4.34 18.71 11.59
CA SER A 41 -5.60 19.44 11.79
C SER A 41 -6.86 18.60 11.57
N LYS A 42 -6.74 17.32 11.21
CA LYS A 42 -7.84 16.40 10.86
C LYS A 42 -8.72 16.95 9.72
N GLY A 43 -8.09 17.53 8.70
CA GLY A 43 -8.76 18.06 7.52
C GLY A 43 -9.46 19.41 7.71
N LYS A 44 -9.20 20.11 8.82
CA LYS A 44 -9.69 21.49 9.03
C LYS A 44 -8.95 22.47 8.13
N ASP A 45 -7.64 22.33 8.03
CA ASP A 45 -6.85 22.99 6.99
C ASP A 45 -7.16 22.30 5.66
N LYS A 46 -7.58 23.06 4.65
CA LYS A 46 -8.04 22.53 3.35
C LYS A 46 -7.06 22.80 2.22
N GLU A 47 -5.98 23.54 2.45
CA GLU A 47 -5.07 24.01 1.41
C GLU A 47 -4.53 22.84 0.56
N TYR A 48 -4.00 21.81 1.23
CA TYR A 48 -3.47 20.62 0.57
C TYR A 48 -4.52 19.90 -0.29
N ALA A 49 -5.73 19.70 0.26
CA ALA A 49 -6.83 19.01 -0.43
C ALA A 49 -7.39 19.83 -1.61
N GLU A 50 -7.38 21.16 -1.53
CA GLU A 50 -7.81 22.05 -2.61
C GLU A 50 -6.85 22.01 -3.80
N ILE A 51 -5.53 21.96 -3.54
CA ILE A 51 -4.52 21.81 -4.60
C ILE A 51 -4.71 20.48 -5.34
N ILE A 52 -4.87 19.36 -4.61
CA ILE A 52 -5.14 18.04 -5.22
C ILE A 52 -6.40 18.11 -6.08
N ARG A 53 -7.49 18.69 -5.56
CA ARG A 53 -8.76 18.80 -6.30
C ARG A 53 -8.62 19.63 -7.57
N LYS A 54 -7.86 20.72 -7.53
CA LYS A 54 -7.57 21.56 -8.69
C LYS A 54 -6.80 20.78 -9.76
N GLN A 55 -5.78 20.01 -9.36
CA GLN A 55 -4.99 19.19 -10.28
C GLN A 55 -5.83 18.07 -10.91
N VAL A 56 -6.60 17.32 -10.11
CA VAL A 56 -7.53 16.28 -10.61
C VAL A 56 -8.57 16.86 -11.56
N SER A 57 -9.02 18.10 -11.33
CA SER A 57 -9.96 18.76 -12.24
C SER A 57 -9.30 19.17 -13.56
N ALA A 58 -8.04 19.61 -13.52
CA ALA A 58 -7.29 20.00 -14.71
C ALA A 58 -6.99 18.82 -15.65
N THR A 59 -6.77 17.62 -15.11
CA THR A 59 -6.48 16.43 -15.94
C THR A 59 -7.69 15.93 -16.75
N LYS A 60 -8.92 16.34 -16.39
CA LYS A 60 -10.13 15.94 -17.12
C LYS A 60 -10.12 16.37 -18.59
N ALA A 61 -9.59 17.56 -18.88
CA ALA A 61 -9.50 18.07 -20.24
C ALA A 61 -8.55 17.23 -21.11
N GLU A 62 -7.43 16.76 -20.54
CA GLU A 62 -6.51 15.88 -21.26
C GLU A 62 -7.13 14.50 -21.48
N ALA A 63 -7.82 13.95 -20.46
CA ALA A 63 -8.52 12.68 -20.60
C ALA A 63 -9.58 12.70 -21.72
N GLU A 64 -10.33 13.80 -21.86
CA GLU A 64 -11.29 13.98 -22.95
C GLU A 64 -10.61 14.04 -24.32
N LYS A 65 -9.50 14.80 -24.43
CA LYS A 65 -8.70 14.91 -25.64
C LYS A 65 -8.13 13.55 -26.08
N ASP A 66 -7.71 12.73 -25.14
CA ASP A 66 -7.18 11.38 -25.40
C ASP A 66 -8.30 10.34 -25.60
N GLY A 67 -9.57 10.72 -25.45
CA GLY A 67 -10.72 9.81 -25.54
C GLY A 67 -10.76 8.77 -24.42
N VAL A 68 -10.09 9.03 -23.30
CA VAL A 68 -9.99 8.11 -22.15
C VAL A 68 -11.08 8.41 -21.13
N LYS A 69 -11.93 7.41 -20.84
CA LYS A 69 -12.91 7.49 -19.75
C LYS A 69 -12.28 7.06 -18.43
N VAL A 70 -12.13 8.00 -17.49
CA VAL A 70 -11.59 7.72 -16.15
C VAL A 70 -12.60 6.90 -15.32
N PRO A 71 -12.21 5.74 -14.75
CA PRO A 71 -13.09 4.94 -13.91
C PRO A 71 -13.38 5.66 -12.59
N THR A 72 -14.64 5.58 -12.13
CA THR A 72 -15.08 6.24 -10.89
C THR A 72 -15.58 5.28 -9.83
N THR A 73 -15.88 4.03 -10.23
CA THR A 73 -16.28 2.96 -9.33
C THR A 73 -15.17 1.93 -9.19
N LEU A 74 -15.17 1.17 -8.09
CA LEU A 74 -14.21 0.09 -7.89
C LEU A 74 -14.30 -0.97 -9.00
N ALA A 75 -15.52 -1.29 -9.44
CA ALA A 75 -15.73 -2.26 -10.52
C ALA A 75 -15.16 -1.79 -11.86
N GLU A 76 -15.30 -0.50 -12.18
CA GLU A 76 -14.68 0.10 -13.37
C GLU A 76 -13.15 0.17 -13.27
N TYR A 77 -12.62 0.42 -12.07
CA TYR A 77 -11.19 0.47 -11.84
C TYR A 77 -10.53 -0.92 -11.94
N CYS A 78 -11.20 -1.96 -11.45
CA CYS A 78 -10.70 -3.33 -11.39
C CYS A 78 -11.17 -4.23 -12.54
N ILE A 79 -11.44 -3.68 -13.73
CA ILE A 79 -11.83 -4.49 -14.89
C ILE A 79 -10.66 -5.41 -15.26
N LYS A 80 -10.90 -6.72 -15.23
CA LYS A 80 -9.96 -7.70 -15.77
C LYS A 80 -9.96 -7.56 -17.28
N THR A 81 -8.84 -7.15 -17.86
CA THR A 81 -8.65 -7.11 -19.31
C THR A 81 -8.83 -8.52 -19.86
N LYS A 82 -9.90 -8.79 -20.60
CA LYS A 82 -9.98 -10.00 -21.43
C LYS A 82 -8.97 -9.83 -22.55
N VAL A 83 -7.83 -10.49 -22.43
CA VAL A 83 -6.95 -10.72 -23.58
C VAL A 83 -7.74 -11.53 -24.61
N PRO A 84 -7.76 -11.13 -25.90
CA PRO A 84 -8.30 -11.98 -26.94
C PRO A 84 -7.54 -13.31 -26.91
N SER A 85 -8.27 -14.41 -26.71
CA SER A 85 -7.71 -15.76 -26.76
C SER A 85 -7.15 -16.00 -28.16
N SER A 86 -5.84 -15.85 -28.34
CA SER A 86 -5.15 -16.61 -29.37
C SER A 86 -5.12 -18.05 -28.87
N ASP A 87 -5.81 -18.95 -29.56
CA ASP A 87 -5.70 -20.40 -29.36
C ASP A 87 -4.21 -20.80 -29.40
N ASN A 88 -3.60 -20.90 -28.23
CA ASN A 88 -2.40 -21.69 -27.98
C ASN A 88 -2.38 -22.03 -26.48
N SER A 89 -2.82 -23.26 -26.25
CA SER A 89 -2.53 -24.12 -25.10
C SER A 89 -1.20 -23.78 -24.40
N SER A 90 -1.30 -23.10 -23.26
CA SER A 90 -0.32 -23.18 -22.16
C SER A 90 -0.91 -22.56 -20.90
N ASP A 91 -2.05 -23.08 -20.43
CA ASP A 91 -2.68 -22.69 -19.17
C ASP A 91 -2.72 -23.89 -18.23
N LEU A 92 -1.55 -24.30 -17.73
CA LEU A 92 -1.40 -25.47 -16.84
C LEU A 92 -0.21 -25.33 -15.87
N LEU A 93 0.14 -24.13 -15.36
CA LEU A 93 1.32 -24.06 -14.48
C LEU A 93 1.28 -23.11 -13.28
N TYR A 94 0.15 -22.52 -12.84
CA TYR A 94 0.22 -21.62 -11.67
C TYR A 94 -1.02 -21.48 -10.77
N ASP A 95 -1.91 -22.48 -10.67
CA ASP A 95 -3.12 -22.36 -9.82
C ASP A 95 -3.30 -23.42 -8.71
N ASP A 96 -2.43 -24.44 -8.59
CA ASP A 96 -2.67 -25.62 -7.71
C ASP A 96 -1.58 -25.85 -6.62
N LEU A 97 -0.88 -24.82 -6.15
CA LEU A 97 0.17 -24.95 -5.11
C LEU A 97 -0.15 -24.29 -3.76
N TYR A 98 -1.41 -23.95 -3.50
CA TYR A 98 -1.86 -23.49 -2.20
C TYR A 98 -3.01 -24.37 -1.66
N ASP A 99 -2.82 -25.68 -1.77
CA ASP A 99 -3.55 -26.70 -1.01
C ASP A 99 -2.54 -27.35 -0.07
N ASP A 100 -2.11 -26.58 0.94
CA ASP A 100 -1.31 -27.10 2.05
C ASP A 100 -2.22 -26.98 3.27
N ASP A 101 -2.99 -28.06 3.44
CA ASP A 101 -3.67 -28.43 4.67
C ASP A 101 -2.65 -28.35 5.82
N ILE A 102 -2.58 -27.19 6.49
CA ILE A 102 -2.02 -27.12 7.84
C ILE A 102 -3.10 -27.68 8.74
N ASP A 103 -2.89 -28.94 9.13
CA ASP A 103 -3.48 -29.59 10.30
C ASP A 103 -3.38 -28.64 11.50
N ASP A 104 -4.53 -28.16 11.98
CA ASP A 104 -4.67 -27.59 13.32
C ASP A 104 -4.50 -28.76 14.33
N GLU A 105 -3.25 -29.17 14.59
CA GLU A 105 -2.92 -29.94 15.80
C GLU A 105 -2.84 -28.97 16.98
N ASP A 106 -3.99 -28.82 17.65
CA ASP A 106 -4.10 -28.28 19.02
C ASP A 106 -3.25 -29.15 19.98
N GLU A 107 -2.01 -28.75 20.26
CA GLU A 107 -1.29 -29.19 21.46
C GLU A 107 -1.50 -28.16 22.60
N GLU A 108 -2.52 -28.44 23.42
CA GLU A 108 -2.64 -27.92 24.78
C GLU A 108 -1.48 -28.44 25.65
N GLU A 109 -0.58 -27.57 26.10
CA GLU A 109 0.26 -27.82 27.28
C GLU A 109 0.21 -26.58 28.19
N GLU A 110 -0.77 -26.60 29.10
CA GLU A 110 -0.68 -25.90 30.39
C GLU A 110 0.36 -26.62 31.27
N ASP A 111 1.42 -25.95 31.74
CA ASP A 111 1.84 -26.17 33.13
C ASP A 111 2.67 -25.03 33.76
N ALA A 112 2.12 -24.59 34.90
CA ALA A 112 2.70 -24.07 36.13
C ALA A 112 3.93 -23.15 36.16
N ASP A 113 3.66 -21.89 36.53
CA ASP A 113 4.15 -21.19 37.73
C ASP A 113 5.31 -21.83 38.52
N CYS A 114 6.45 -21.12 38.59
CA CYS A 114 7.33 -21.13 39.76
C CYS A 114 8.09 -19.80 39.87
N TYR A 115 7.81 -19.05 40.94
CA TYR A 115 8.54 -17.87 41.36
C TYR A 115 9.95 -18.26 41.85
N ASP A 116 10.98 -17.45 41.58
CA ASP A 116 11.68 -16.74 42.67
C ASP A 116 12.68 -15.67 42.17
N ASP A 117 12.58 -14.54 42.86
CA ASP A 117 13.50 -13.44 43.11
C ASP A 117 15.00 -13.72 42.91
N ASP A 118 15.73 -12.82 42.24
CA ASP A 118 17.00 -12.34 42.82
C ASP A 118 17.35 -10.91 42.35
N ASP A 119 17.39 -10.04 43.35
CA ASP A 119 17.84 -8.66 43.41
C ASP A 119 19.36 -8.58 43.25
N SER A 120 19.85 -7.73 42.35
CA SER A 120 21.19 -7.16 42.50
C SER A 120 21.28 -5.83 41.76
N GLY A 121 21.27 -4.77 42.58
CA GLY A 121 21.35 -3.38 42.15
C GLY A 121 22.62 -2.99 41.40
N ASN A 122 22.52 -1.84 40.75
CA ASN A 122 23.69 -1.02 40.41
C ASN A 122 23.35 0.45 40.64
N GLU A 123 23.95 1.02 41.68
CA GLU A 123 24.12 2.45 41.88
C GLU A 123 25.08 3.01 40.80
N GLU A 124 24.71 4.08 40.10
CA GLU A 124 25.53 5.31 40.04
C GLU A 124 24.79 6.46 39.31
N SER A 125 24.95 7.65 39.89
CA SER A 125 24.54 9.01 39.46
C SER A 125 23.22 9.56 40.01
#